data_AF-A0AAU9JF52-F1
#
_entry.id   AF-A0AAU9JF52-F1
#
_cell.length_a   1.000
_cell.length_b   1.000
_cell.length_c   1.000
_cell.angle_alpha   90.00
_cell.angle_beta   90.00
_cell.angle_gamma   90.00
#
_symmetry.space_group_name_H-M   'P 1'
#
loop_
_entity.id
_entity.type
_entity.pdbx_description
1 polymer ?
#
loop_
_entity_poly.entity_id
_entity_poly.type
_entity_poly.pdbx_seq_one_letter_code
_entity_poly.pdbx_strand_id
1 'polypeptide(L)'
;MEGNEIKSGWVEKRSQYLKTWRQRWLVLSPLVLQTYKNPADQDHSTMSIELSTIDEAVPCEFEMAKDHCFRITVQDARYFIAADSDKEMCSWLNMINHARHVHSPPLFAINCMQEKKATSEVCLISTFSKIKELLQDREEEIVSELEESQSSYIHKVEQELVDITKRLEIEDESYKNFQMIYQRDDSLINKIRKIQAGRRDSLRFGEFDSLNCSTLNVSIQEELLRNLINFSTKVSLVNPLEVSVRRTNITRALKWRYTGERIDTLTFMASSDVKLTGVGLCTPYKQGGVVTVKDFQVLKGKSTNSTPVYKNPSKVRITYAPETSVSKVPIIGGLKIKKLTWYSVIFCIEGDHTYKCVDCSQKVAGPGEVEWEFANTTFHQSHQNNRCDTVCGPIADFYYMQLQRSDM
;
A
#
# COMPACT_ATOMS: atom_id res chain seq x y z
N MET A 1 16.03 31.22 -32.55
CA MET A 1 14.77 30.61 -32.08
C MET A 1 15.08 30.00 -30.73
N GLU A 2 15.05 30.82 -29.69
CA GLU A 2 15.37 30.41 -28.33
C GLU A 2 14.17 30.74 -27.46
N GLY A 3 13.84 29.86 -26.52
CA GLY A 3 13.08 30.24 -25.33
C GLY A 3 11.66 29.73 -25.25
N ASN A 4 11.51 28.42 -25.06
CA ASN A 4 10.76 27.94 -23.89
C ASN A 4 11.11 26.45 -23.68
N GLU A 5 12.31 26.21 -23.14
CA GLU A 5 12.75 24.88 -22.72
C GLU A 5 12.56 24.78 -21.20
N ILE A 6 11.79 23.80 -20.75
CA ILE A 6 11.54 23.53 -19.32
C ILE A 6 12.69 22.69 -18.75
N LYS A 7 13.13 21.68 -19.50
CA LYS A 7 14.26 20.81 -19.13
C LYS A 7 14.85 20.17 -20.38
N SER A 8 16.18 20.11 -20.45
CA SER A 8 16.89 19.27 -21.41
C SER A 8 17.97 18.41 -20.77
N GLY A 9 18.38 17.36 -21.47
CA GLY A 9 19.45 16.48 -21.02
C GLY A 9 19.67 15.27 -21.91
N TRP A 10 20.81 14.60 -21.71
CA TRP A 10 21.09 13.32 -22.36
C TRP A 10 20.28 12.19 -21.71
N VAL A 11 19.72 11.33 -22.55
CA VAL A 11 19.02 10.10 -22.15
C VAL A 11 19.31 8.98 -23.15
N GLU A 12 19.07 7.74 -22.78
CA GLU A 12 19.02 6.63 -23.73
C GLU A 12 17.58 6.38 -24.17
N LYS A 13 17.32 6.45 -25.47
CA LYS A 13 16.00 6.16 -26.05
C LYS A 13 16.03 4.85 -26.83
N ARG A 14 15.03 4.00 -26.63
CA ARG A 14 14.85 2.79 -27.45
C ARG A 14 14.26 3.16 -28.82
N SER A 15 14.90 2.71 -29.90
CA SER A 15 14.37 2.85 -31.25
C SER A 15 13.05 2.10 -31.40
N GLN A 16 12.03 2.73 -31.97
CA GLN A 16 10.75 2.07 -32.23
C GLN A 16 10.87 0.94 -33.25
N TYR A 17 11.73 1.11 -34.28
CA TYR A 17 11.92 0.12 -35.35
C TYR A 17 12.98 -0.92 -34.99
N LEU A 18 14.19 -0.46 -34.65
CA LEU A 18 15.34 -1.34 -34.43
C LEU A 18 15.38 -1.95 -33.02
N LYS A 19 14.54 -1.46 -32.10
CA LYS A 19 14.46 -1.90 -30.71
C LYS A 19 15.76 -1.82 -29.90
N THR A 20 16.79 -1.14 -30.42
CA THR A 20 18.08 -0.84 -29.77
C THR A 20 18.04 0.49 -29.01
N TRP A 21 18.78 0.59 -27.91
CA TRP A 21 18.99 1.83 -27.15
C TRP A 21 20.03 2.73 -27.84
N ARG A 22 19.76 4.03 -27.90
CA ARG A 22 20.69 5.04 -28.43
C ARG A 22 20.59 6.32 -27.62
N GLN A 23 21.73 6.94 -27.38
CA GLN A 23 21.79 8.22 -26.69
C GLN A 23 21.11 9.32 -27.51
N ARG A 24 20.27 10.14 -26.88
CA ARG A 24 19.54 11.25 -27.50
C ARG A 24 19.47 12.42 -26.54
N TRP A 25 19.46 13.63 -27.09
CA TRP A 25 19.20 14.84 -26.33
C TRP A 25 17.69 15.02 -26.21
N LEU A 26 17.13 14.85 -25.01
CA LEU A 26 15.71 15.04 -24.72
C LEU A 26 15.47 16.49 -24.33
N VAL A 27 14.43 17.09 -24.91
CA VAL A 27 14.02 18.46 -24.67
C VAL A 27 12.53 18.46 -24.35
N LEU A 28 12.19 18.93 -23.14
CA LEU A 28 10.82 19.20 -22.73
C LEU A 28 10.56 20.69 -22.88
N SER A 29 9.62 21.04 -23.73
CA SER A 29 9.06 22.38 -23.89
C SER A 29 7.61 22.40 -23.38
N PRO A 30 6.99 23.59 -23.19
CA PRO A 30 5.63 23.69 -22.68
C PRO A 30 4.61 22.86 -23.44
N LEU A 31 4.72 22.72 -24.76
CA LEU A 31 3.71 22.03 -25.59
C LEU A 31 4.19 20.68 -26.11
N VAL A 32 5.50 20.47 -26.22
CA VAL A 32 6.07 19.32 -26.92
C VAL A 32 7.24 18.71 -26.15
N LEU A 33 7.35 17.39 -26.24
CA LEU A 33 8.51 16.61 -25.81
C LEU A 33 9.23 16.08 -27.06
N GLN A 34 10.49 16.46 -27.22
CA GLN A 34 11.27 16.19 -28.43
C GLN A 34 12.60 15.51 -28.12
N THR A 35 13.11 14.71 -29.06
CA THR A 35 14.47 14.13 -28.95
C THR A 35 15.31 14.40 -30.18
N TYR A 36 16.57 14.75 -29.99
CA TYR A 36 17.52 15.08 -31.05
C TYR A 36 18.73 14.16 -31.03
N LYS A 37 19.43 14.06 -32.17
CA LYS A 37 20.71 13.33 -32.22
C LYS A 37 21.79 14.10 -31.47
N ASN A 38 21.86 15.41 -31.68
CA ASN A 38 22.82 16.31 -31.06
C ASN A 38 22.12 17.57 -30.54
N PRO A 39 22.59 18.18 -29.43
CA PRO A 39 21.98 19.39 -28.87
C PRO A 39 22.03 20.61 -29.80
N ALA A 40 23.00 20.65 -30.73
CA ALA A 40 23.20 21.74 -31.69
C ALA A 40 22.35 21.61 -32.97
N ASP A 41 21.72 20.44 -33.20
CA ASP A 41 20.92 20.14 -34.38
C ASP A 41 19.45 19.97 -33.97
N GLN A 42 18.85 21.08 -33.52
CA GLN A 42 17.45 21.11 -33.07
C GLN A 42 16.45 21.27 -34.23
N ASP A 43 16.92 21.43 -35.46
CA ASP A 43 16.07 21.52 -36.65
C ASP A 43 15.53 20.14 -37.08
N HIS A 44 16.15 19.05 -36.60
CA HIS A 44 15.82 17.69 -36.99
C HIS A 44 15.48 16.78 -35.80
N SER A 45 14.26 16.93 -35.29
CA SER A 45 13.75 16.06 -34.21
C SER A 45 13.61 14.60 -34.67
N THR A 46 14.10 13.68 -33.85
CA THR A 46 13.95 12.21 -34.02
C THR A 46 12.70 11.66 -33.33
N MET A 47 11.98 12.52 -32.62
CA MET A 47 10.69 12.28 -31.97
C MET A 47 10.12 13.63 -31.61
N SER A 48 8.82 13.83 -31.84
CA SER A 48 8.07 14.98 -31.35
C SER A 48 6.73 14.48 -30.87
N ILE A 49 6.44 14.68 -29.58
CA ILE A 49 5.20 14.28 -28.92
C ILE A 49 4.56 15.54 -28.37
N GLU A 50 3.31 15.81 -28.73
CA GLU A 50 2.55 16.87 -28.09
C GLU A 50 2.10 16.43 -26.70
N LEU A 51 2.35 17.24 -25.67
CA LEU A 51 2.12 16.83 -24.28
C LEU A 51 0.65 16.53 -23.99
N SER A 52 -0.27 17.26 -24.63
CA SER A 52 -1.72 17.05 -24.55
C SER A 52 -2.16 15.65 -24.97
N THR A 53 -1.37 14.98 -25.83
CA THR A 53 -1.67 13.64 -26.36
C THR A 53 -1.09 12.51 -25.51
N ILE A 54 -0.36 12.82 -24.44
CA ILE A 54 0.25 11.80 -23.57
C ILE A 54 -0.80 11.26 -22.60
N ASP A 55 -1.22 10.01 -22.82
CA ASP A 55 -2.13 9.29 -21.92
C ASP A 55 -1.45 8.96 -20.58
N GLU A 56 -0.20 8.49 -20.65
CA GLU A 56 0.51 7.96 -19.49
C GLU A 56 2.03 8.15 -19.62
N ALA A 57 2.66 8.68 -18.56
CA ALA A 57 4.11 8.70 -18.39
C ALA A 57 4.47 8.09 -17.03
N VAL A 58 5.04 6.87 -17.03
CA VAL A 58 5.26 6.07 -15.81
C VAL A 58 6.61 5.32 -15.83
N PRO A 59 7.18 4.98 -14.66
CA PRO A 59 8.34 4.09 -14.59
C PRO A 59 8.04 2.73 -15.24
N CYS A 60 9.00 2.20 -15.99
CA CYS A 60 8.85 0.95 -16.74
C CYS A 60 10.12 0.08 -16.77
N GLU A 61 11.04 0.28 -15.81
CA GLU A 61 12.30 -0.46 -15.67
C GLU A 61 12.14 -1.97 -15.86
N PHE A 62 11.02 -2.51 -15.37
CA PHE A 62 10.68 -3.93 -15.44
C PHE A 62 10.14 -4.40 -16.79
N GLU A 63 9.55 -3.52 -17.61
CA GLU A 63 9.07 -3.88 -18.95
C GLU A 63 10.25 -4.07 -19.90
N MET A 64 11.30 -3.26 -19.73
CA MET A 64 12.46 -3.20 -20.62
C MET A 64 13.73 -3.87 -20.08
N ALA A 65 13.71 -4.33 -18.82
CA ALA A 65 14.90 -4.82 -18.11
C ALA A 65 16.09 -3.84 -18.20
N LYS A 66 15.80 -2.53 -18.08
CA LYS A 66 16.77 -1.44 -18.11
C LYS A 66 16.50 -0.50 -16.94
N ASP A 67 17.53 -0.21 -16.16
CA ASP A 67 17.42 0.65 -14.99
C ASP A 67 17.08 2.09 -15.39
N HIS A 68 16.44 2.83 -14.47
CA HIS A 68 16.09 4.25 -14.60
C HIS A 68 15.24 4.56 -15.84
N CYS A 69 14.45 3.57 -16.27
CA CYS A 69 13.66 3.58 -17.49
C CYS A 69 12.20 3.90 -17.22
N PHE A 70 11.64 4.77 -18.05
CA PHE A 70 10.24 5.17 -18.04
C PHE A 70 9.63 5.06 -19.44
N ARG A 71 8.31 4.84 -19.48
CA ARG A 71 7.50 4.72 -20.68
C ARG A 71 6.59 5.91 -20.81
N ILE A 72 6.49 6.43 -22.02
CA ILE A 72 5.48 7.41 -22.44
C ILE A 72 4.55 6.72 -23.43
N THR A 73 3.25 6.86 -23.20
CA THR A 73 2.19 6.28 -24.03
C THR A 73 1.39 7.40 -24.65
N VAL A 74 1.23 7.31 -25.96
CA VAL A 74 0.50 8.27 -26.78
C VAL A 74 -0.36 7.43 -27.71
N GLN A 75 -1.66 7.40 -27.46
CA GLN A 75 -2.60 6.48 -28.11
C GLN A 75 -2.09 5.02 -27.97
N ASP A 76 -1.80 4.35 -29.10
CA ASP A 76 -1.26 2.98 -29.10
C ASP A 76 0.27 2.92 -29.14
N ALA A 77 0.95 4.06 -29.28
CA ALA A 77 2.40 4.12 -29.37
C ALA A 77 3.06 4.20 -27.98
N ARG A 78 4.11 3.38 -27.79
CA ARG A 78 4.92 3.37 -26.57
C ARG A 78 6.36 3.79 -26.85
N TYR A 79 6.83 4.79 -26.11
CA TYR A 79 8.19 5.29 -26.17
C TYR A 79 8.91 4.93 -24.88
N PHE A 80 10.11 4.35 -24.98
CA PHE A 80 10.90 3.94 -23.84
C PHE A 80 12.18 4.77 -23.75
N ILE A 81 12.40 5.37 -22.60
CA ILE A 81 13.50 6.30 -22.32
C ILE A 81 14.14 5.89 -20.99
N ALA A 82 15.46 5.91 -20.89
CA ALA A 82 16.20 5.65 -19.67
C ALA A 82 17.10 6.85 -19.34
N ALA A 83 17.05 7.27 -18.08
CA ALA A 83 17.87 8.35 -17.53
C ALA A 83 19.13 7.79 -16.86
N ASP A 84 20.04 8.67 -16.46
CA ASP A 84 21.31 8.27 -15.84
C ASP A 84 21.17 7.84 -14.37
N SER A 85 20.05 8.16 -13.71
CA SER A 85 19.78 7.81 -12.32
C SER A 85 18.29 7.83 -11.98
N ASP A 86 17.91 7.22 -10.85
CA ASP A 86 16.53 7.26 -10.31
C ASP A 86 16.06 8.70 -10.07
N LYS A 87 16.97 9.57 -9.62
CA LYS A 87 16.68 10.99 -9.39
C LYS A 87 16.31 11.69 -10.70
N GLU A 88 17.07 11.45 -11.77
CA GLU A 88 16.80 12.04 -13.08
C GLU A 88 15.55 11.45 -13.71
N MET A 89 15.32 10.13 -13.60
CA MET A 89 14.08 9.49 -14.05
C MET A 89 12.85 10.12 -13.37
N CYS A 90 12.87 10.23 -12.04
CA CYS A 90 11.80 10.85 -11.27
C CYS A 90 11.63 12.33 -11.64
N SER A 91 12.72 13.08 -11.84
CA SER A 91 12.68 14.48 -12.28
C SER A 91 12.01 14.63 -13.65
N TRP A 92 12.38 13.80 -14.63
CA TRP A 92 11.77 13.79 -15.96
C TRP A 92 10.28 13.44 -15.90
N LEU A 93 9.91 12.38 -15.18
CA LEU A 93 8.53 11.97 -15.02
C LEU A 93 7.67 13.04 -14.34
N ASN A 94 8.19 13.68 -13.30
CA ASN A 94 7.47 14.75 -12.61
C ASN A 94 7.27 15.96 -13.52
N MET A 95 8.30 16.39 -14.26
CA MET A 95 8.19 17.53 -15.17
C MET A 95 7.28 17.25 -16.37
N ILE A 96 7.34 16.05 -16.96
CA ILE A 96 6.45 15.66 -18.07
C ILE A 96 5.00 15.56 -17.58
N ASN A 97 4.76 14.90 -16.44
CA ASN A 97 3.43 14.80 -15.87
C ASN A 97 2.89 16.17 -15.45
N HIS A 98 3.73 17.04 -14.88
CA HIS A 98 3.32 18.39 -14.56
C HIS A 98 3.00 19.19 -15.82
N ALA A 99 3.90 19.24 -16.81
CA ALA A 99 3.70 20.02 -18.03
C ALA A 99 2.52 19.55 -18.89
N ARG A 100 2.24 18.23 -18.96
CA ARG A 100 1.03 17.73 -19.65
C ARG A 100 -0.26 18.10 -18.91
N HIS A 101 -0.19 18.18 -17.57
CA HIS A 101 -1.33 18.55 -16.72
C HIS A 101 -1.45 20.05 -16.48
N VAL A 102 -0.49 20.88 -16.90
CA VAL A 102 -0.59 22.36 -16.94
C VAL A 102 -1.41 22.83 -18.16
N HIS A 103 -1.60 21.96 -19.16
CA HIS A 103 -2.59 22.13 -20.24
C HIS A 103 -3.94 21.48 -19.93
N SER A 104 -4.09 20.86 -18.77
CA SER A 104 -5.33 20.94 -17.97
C SER A 104 -5.15 22.11 -17.00
N PRO A 105 -6.18 22.88 -16.61
CA PRO A 105 -5.90 24.06 -15.81
C PRO A 105 -5.57 23.64 -14.36
N PRO A 106 -4.39 24.02 -13.84
CA PRO A 106 -4.37 24.56 -12.51
C PRO A 106 -3.86 26.00 -12.52
N LEU A 107 -4.70 26.83 -11.92
CA LEU A 107 -4.41 28.07 -11.23
C LEU A 107 -3.03 27.98 -10.54
N PHE A 108 -2.28 29.09 -10.55
CA PHE A 108 -0.93 29.29 -9.98
C PHE A 108 0.25 29.15 -10.94
N ALA A 109 0.42 30.16 -11.80
CA ALA A 109 1.73 30.81 -11.99
C ALA A 109 1.55 32.19 -12.65
N ILE A 110 1.06 33.16 -11.88
CA ILE A 110 1.34 34.57 -12.19
C ILE A 110 2.80 34.80 -11.82
N ASN A 111 3.68 34.77 -12.82
CA ASN A 111 4.86 35.62 -13.02
C ASN A 111 5.89 34.93 -13.92
N CYS A 112 5.96 35.34 -15.18
CA CYS A 112 7.14 36.01 -15.76
C CYS A 112 6.85 36.30 -17.23
N MET A 113 6.37 37.51 -17.54
CA MET A 113 6.36 38.03 -18.90
C MET A 113 7.15 39.33 -18.85
N GLN A 114 8.39 39.29 -19.34
CA GLN A 114 9.08 40.50 -19.75
C GLN A 114 8.43 41.02 -21.04
N GLU A 115 8.12 42.31 -21.00
CA GLU A 115 7.51 43.11 -22.06
C GLU A 115 8.25 42.98 -23.40
N LYS A 116 7.48 42.94 -24.51
CA LYS A 116 7.69 43.79 -25.70
C LYS A 116 6.63 43.53 -26.79
N LYS A 117 5.66 44.44 -26.86
CA LYS A 117 5.13 45.15 -28.06
C LYS A 117 3.64 45.43 -27.87
N ALA A 118 3.33 46.72 -27.74
CA ALA A 118 1.98 47.24 -27.73
C ALA A 118 1.28 46.93 -29.08
N THR A 119 0.25 46.09 -29.04
CA THR A 119 -0.77 45.99 -30.09
C THR A 119 -1.83 47.07 -29.85
N SER A 120 -2.38 47.67 -30.92
CA SER A 120 -3.27 48.84 -30.82
C SER A 120 -4.46 48.65 -29.88
N GLU A 121 -4.92 49.75 -29.26
CA GLU A 121 -6.02 49.75 -28.26
C GLU A 121 -7.30 49.08 -28.77
N VAL A 122 -7.62 49.20 -30.06
CA VAL A 122 -8.80 48.56 -30.68
C VAL A 122 -8.68 47.03 -30.71
N CYS A 123 -7.47 46.51 -30.95
CA CYS A 123 -7.19 45.08 -30.92
C CYS A 123 -7.24 44.56 -29.48
N LEU A 124 -6.68 45.31 -28.52
CA LEU A 124 -6.73 44.95 -27.09
C LEU A 124 -8.16 44.89 -26.56
N ILE A 125 -9.00 45.90 -26.85
CA ILE A 125 -10.41 45.91 -26.40
C ILE A 125 -11.18 44.71 -26.97
N SER A 126 -11.03 44.41 -28.26
CA SER A 126 -11.66 43.24 -28.87
C SER A 126 -11.18 41.92 -28.25
N THR A 127 -9.88 41.81 -27.96
CA THR A 127 -9.31 40.62 -27.34
C THR A 127 -9.76 40.47 -25.88
N PHE A 128 -9.82 41.57 -25.11
CA PHE A 128 -10.33 41.58 -23.74
C PHE A 128 -11.83 41.26 -23.67
N SER A 129 -12.63 41.79 -24.58
CA SER A 129 -14.05 41.44 -24.69
C SER A 129 -14.23 39.96 -25.01
N LYS A 130 -13.46 39.41 -25.94
CA LYS A 130 -13.53 37.98 -26.27
C LYS A 130 -13.06 37.08 -25.13
N ILE A 131 -12.00 37.48 -24.43
CA ILE A 131 -11.54 36.78 -23.21
C ILE A 131 -12.61 36.83 -22.13
N LYS A 132 -13.28 37.98 -21.95
CA LYS A 132 -14.35 38.11 -20.96
C LYS A 132 -15.55 37.20 -21.27
N GLU A 133 -15.97 37.13 -22.54
CA GLU A 133 -17.01 36.17 -22.98
C GLU A 133 -16.59 34.73 -22.69
N LEU A 134 -15.38 34.33 -23.07
CA LEU A 134 -14.88 32.97 -22.83
C LEU A 134 -14.76 32.63 -21.33
N LEU A 135 -14.43 33.61 -20.50
CA LEU A 135 -14.39 33.44 -19.04
C LEU A 135 -15.80 33.27 -18.47
N GLN A 136 -16.79 33.99 -18.99
CA GLN A 136 -18.19 33.84 -18.59
C GLN A 136 -18.75 32.48 -19.01
N ASP A 137 -18.51 32.06 -20.25
CA ASP A 137 -18.93 30.74 -20.74
C ASP A 137 -18.32 29.61 -19.89
N ARG A 138 -17.04 29.75 -19.52
CA ARG A 138 -16.35 28.75 -18.67
C ARG A 138 -16.82 28.80 -17.22
N GLU A 139 -17.15 29.98 -16.69
CA GLU A 139 -17.75 30.13 -15.37
C GLU A 139 -19.10 29.42 -15.30
N GLU A 140 -19.96 29.61 -16.32
CA GLU A 140 -21.25 28.92 -16.43
C GLU A 140 -21.08 27.40 -16.54
N GLU A 141 -20.12 26.92 -17.34
CA GLU A 141 -19.82 25.49 -17.48
C GLU A 141 -19.36 24.86 -16.16
N ILE A 142 -18.43 25.51 -15.44
CA ILE A 142 -17.94 25.03 -14.14
C ILE A 142 -19.05 25.02 -13.10
N VAL A 143 -19.90 26.07 -13.08
CA VAL A 143 -21.06 26.11 -12.18
C VAL A 143 -22.00 24.96 -12.49
N SER A 144 -22.29 24.69 -13.76
CA SER A 144 -23.14 23.55 -14.17
C SER A 144 -22.55 22.19 -13.76
N GLU A 145 -21.25 21.97 -13.95
CA GLU A 145 -20.58 20.72 -13.53
C GLU A 145 -20.62 20.56 -12.00
N LEU A 146 -20.44 21.66 -11.27
CA LEU A 146 -20.48 21.67 -9.81
C LEU A 146 -21.89 21.37 -9.29
N GLU A 147 -22.92 21.94 -9.91
CA GLU A 147 -24.33 21.69 -9.61
C GLU A 147 -24.72 20.23 -9.87
N GLU A 148 -24.23 19.63 -10.95
CA GLU A 148 -24.46 18.21 -11.26
C GLU A 148 -23.78 17.29 -10.23
N SER A 149 -22.52 17.58 -9.88
CA SER A 149 -21.80 16.84 -8.84
C SER A 149 -22.45 17.00 -7.47
N GLN A 150 -22.93 18.19 -7.11
CA GLN A 150 -23.65 18.45 -5.87
C GLN A 150 -24.97 17.67 -5.84
N SER A 151 -25.72 17.66 -6.94
CA SER A 151 -26.97 16.91 -7.05
C SER A 151 -26.75 15.40 -6.91
N SER A 152 -25.68 14.86 -7.52
CA SER A 152 -25.30 13.45 -7.35
C SER A 152 -24.93 13.11 -5.90
N TYR A 153 -24.20 14.00 -5.22
CA TYR A 153 -23.84 13.82 -3.82
C TYR A 153 -25.06 13.86 -2.90
N ILE A 154 -25.96 14.84 -3.07
CA ILE A 154 -27.21 14.93 -2.30
C ILE A 154 -28.04 13.66 -2.48
N HIS A 155 -28.18 13.16 -3.72
CA HIS A 155 -28.94 11.94 -3.98
C HIS A 155 -28.35 10.71 -3.24
N LYS A 156 -27.02 10.57 -3.18
CA LYS A 156 -26.37 9.50 -2.42
C LYS A 156 -26.63 9.63 -0.92
N VAL A 157 -26.54 10.85 -0.37
CA VAL A 157 -26.82 11.11 1.05
C VAL A 157 -28.27 10.80 1.39
N GLU A 158 -29.22 11.17 0.52
CA GLU A 158 -30.64 10.84 0.71
C GLU A 158 -30.89 9.33 0.68
N GLN A 159 -30.25 8.60 -0.24
CA GLN A 159 -30.33 7.13 -0.28
C GLN A 159 -29.75 6.49 0.99
N GLU A 160 -28.57 6.93 1.43
CA GLU A 160 -27.97 6.43 2.67
C GLU A 160 -28.84 6.73 3.89
N LEU A 161 -29.48 7.91 3.94
CA LEU A 161 -30.38 8.27 5.02
C LEU A 161 -31.61 7.37 5.05
N VAL A 162 -32.22 7.06 3.91
CA VAL A 162 -33.33 6.10 3.80
C VAL A 162 -32.90 4.71 4.32
N ASP A 163 -31.71 4.24 3.92
CA ASP A 163 -31.19 2.95 4.36
C ASP A 163 -30.85 2.91 5.86
N ILE A 164 -30.37 4.03 6.42
CA ILE A 164 -30.12 4.17 7.87
C ILE A 164 -31.45 4.18 8.63
N THR A 165 -32.43 4.97 8.21
CA THR A 165 -33.75 5.05 8.87
C THR A 165 -34.43 3.68 8.88
N LYS A 166 -34.43 2.97 7.75
CA LYS A 166 -34.99 1.62 7.67
C LYS A 166 -34.28 0.64 8.61
N ARG A 167 -32.95 0.74 8.75
CA ARG A 167 -32.19 -0.08 9.70
C ARG A 167 -32.56 0.24 11.15
N LEU A 168 -32.69 1.52 11.49
CA LEU A 168 -33.07 1.98 12.81
C LEU A 168 -34.47 1.48 13.20
N GLU A 169 -35.43 1.51 12.27
CA GLU A 169 -36.79 0.99 12.50
C GLU A 169 -36.80 -0.51 12.81
N ILE A 170 -36.01 -1.30 12.07
CA ILE A 170 -35.86 -2.75 12.31
C ILE A 170 -35.23 -3.02 13.69
N GLU A 171 -34.27 -2.19 14.09
CA GLU A 171 -33.59 -2.29 15.37
C GLU A 171 -34.50 -1.90 16.55
N ASP A 172 -35.32 -0.86 16.39
CA ASP A 172 -36.31 -0.45 17.39
C ASP A 172 -37.40 -1.52 17.58
N GLU A 173 -37.90 -2.12 16.49
CA GLU A 173 -38.85 -3.24 16.56
C GLU A 173 -38.22 -4.46 17.25
N SER A 174 -36.97 -4.75 16.93
CA SER A 174 -36.17 -5.80 17.56
C SER A 174 -35.98 -5.58 19.06
N TYR A 175 -35.67 -4.36 19.47
CA TYR A 175 -35.52 -3.98 20.87
C TYR A 175 -36.84 -4.13 21.65
N LYS A 176 -37.96 -3.67 21.08
CA LYS A 176 -39.30 -3.85 21.67
C LYS A 176 -39.64 -5.33 21.87
N ASN A 177 -39.33 -6.17 20.88
CA ASN A 177 -39.52 -7.62 20.99
C ASN A 177 -38.66 -8.22 22.11
N PHE A 178 -37.40 -7.81 22.23
CA PHE A 178 -36.52 -8.25 23.32
C PHE A 178 -37.05 -7.85 24.70
N GLN A 179 -37.48 -6.58 24.84
CA GLN A 179 -38.04 -6.07 26.09
C GLN A 179 -39.29 -6.84 26.52
N MET A 180 -40.17 -7.20 25.57
CA MET A 180 -41.33 -8.05 25.84
C MET A 180 -40.96 -9.45 26.34
N ILE A 181 -39.95 -10.09 25.75
CA ILE A 181 -39.46 -11.41 26.19
C ILE A 181 -38.85 -11.31 27.59
N TYR A 182 -38.08 -10.26 27.85
CA TYR A 182 -37.42 -10.04 29.13
C TYR A 182 -38.42 -9.85 30.28
N GLN A 183 -39.54 -9.16 30.03
CA GLN A 183 -40.57 -8.85 31.02
C GLN A 183 -41.57 -9.98 31.30
N ARG A 184 -41.74 -10.97 30.40
CA ARG A 184 -42.82 -11.99 30.51
C ARG A 184 -42.44 -13.32 31.16
N ASP A 185 -41.22 -13.80 31.01
CA ASP A 185 -40.80 -15.11 31.54
C ASP A 185 -40.05 -14.93 32.88
N ASP A 186 -40.18 -15.86 33.83
CA ASP A 186 -39.37 -15.82 35.07
C ASP A 186 -38.12 -16.70 34.99
N SER A 187 -38.11 -17.70 34.09
CA SER A 187 -36.97 -18.60 33.89
C SER A 187 -35.95 -18.05 32.90
N LEU A 188 -34.74 -17.77 33.40
CA LEU A 188 -33.60 -17.25 32.62
C LEU A 188 -33.28 -18.11 31.39
N ILE A 189 -33.38 -19.44 31.52
CA ILE A 189 -33.07 -20.41 30.45
C ILE A 189 -34.10 -20.31 29.30
N ASN A 190 -35.38 -20.10 29.63
CA ASN A 190 -36.43 -19.96 28.62
C ASN A 190 -36.35 -18.62 27.91
N LYS A 191 -35.95 -17.54 28.59
CA LYS A 191 -35.63 -16.24 27.96
C LYS A 191 -34.55 -16.41 26.90
N ILE A 192 -33.43 -17.03 27.27
CA ILE A 192 -32.28 -17.25 26.37
C ILE A 192 -32.68 -18.07 25.14
N ARG A 193 -33.41 -19.18 25.34
CA ARG A 193 -33.87 -20.03 24.22
C ARG A 193 -34.79 -19.30 23.25
N LYS A 194 -35.70 -18.45 23.75
CA LYS A 194 -36.61 -17.66 22.90
C LYS A 194 -35.88 -16.57 22.12
N ILE A 195 -34.90 -15.90 22.74
CA ILE A 195 -34.01 -14.93 22.07
C ILE A 195 -33.22 -15.63 20.95
N GLN A 196 -32.67 -16.82 21.22
CA GLN A 196 -31.87 -17.58 20.25
C GLN A 196 -32.69 -18.20 19.10
N ALA A 197 -34.00 -18.41 19.30
CA ALA A 197 -34.92 -18.95 18.28
C ALA A 197 -35.49 -17.87 17.34
N GLY A 198 -35.28 -16.57 17.63
CA GLY A 198 -35.65 -15.48 16.72
C GLY A 198 -34.87 -15.52 15.41
N ARG A 199 -35.49 -15.07 14.30
CA ARG A 199 -34.83 -15.03 12.99
C ARG A 199 -33.60 -14.11 13.06
N ARG A 200 -32.41 -14.68 12.78
CA ARG A 200 -31.11 -13.97 12.79
C ARG A 200 -30.92 -12.98 11.63
N ASP A 201 -31.76 -13.05 10.61
CA ASP A 201 -31.58 -12.23 9.40
C ASP A 201 -31.90 -10.74 9.64
N SER A 202 -32.47 -10.37 10.78
CA SER A 202 -32.83 -8.98 11.13
C SER A 202 -32.21 -8.43 12.41
N LEU A 203 -31.32 -9.18 13.09
CA LEU A 203 -30.73 -8.80 14.38
C LEU A 203 -29.19 -8.77 14.27
N ARG A 204 -28.62 -7.64 13.82
CA ARG A 204 -27.17 -7.38 13.93
C ARG A 204 -26.87 -6.55 15.17
N PHE A 205 -27.07 -7.12 16.35
CA PHE A 205 -26.59 -6.53 17.61
C PHE A 205 -25.16 -7.02 17.87
N GLY A 206 -24.16 -6.31 17.32
CA GLY A 206 -22.74 -6.66 17.45
C GLY A 206 -22.22 -6.66 18.90
N GLU A 207 -22.93 -5.99 19.82
CA GLU A 207 -22.60 -5.95 21.25
C GLU A 207 -22.90 -7.30 21.95
N PHE A 208 -23.86 -8.08 21.44
CA PHE A 208 -24.25 -9.39 21.99
C PHE A 208 -23.51 -10.58 21.35
N ASP A 209 -22.72 -10.37 20.29
CA ASP A 209 -21.85 -11.42 19.74
C ASP A 209 -20.86 -11.94 20.80
N SER A 210 -20.48 -11.07 21.75
CA SER A 210 -19.66 -11.41 22.92
C SER A 210 -20.39 -12.28 23.96
N LEU A 211 -21.73 -12.21 24.04
CA LEU A 211 -22.56 -12.96 24.99
C LEU A 211 -22.87 -14.40 24.52
N ASN A 212 -22.54 -14.76 23.28
CA ASN A 212 -22.60 -16.14 22.79
C ASN A 212 -21.36 -16.98 23.14
N CYS A 213 -20.36 -16.43 23.84
CA CYS A 213 -19.24 -17.21 24.38
C CYS A 213 -19.60 -17.85 25.72
N SER A 214 -20.54 -18.80 25.70
CA SER A 214 -20.71 -19.74 26.81
C SER A 214 -19.79 -20.94 26.59
N THR A 215 -18.63 -20.96 27.24
CA THR A 215 -17.71 -22.11 27.21
C THR A 215 -18.31 -23.29 27.96
N LEU A 216 -18.78 -24.30 27.24
CA LEU A 216 -19.12 -25.61 27.79
C LEU A 216 -17.89 -26.50 27.75
N ASN A 217 -17.28 -26.76 28.90
CA ASN A 217 -16.17 -27.69 29.01
C ASN A 217 -16.71 -29.12 29.07
N VAL A 218 -16.65 -29.83 27.95
CA VAL A 218 -17.01 -31.25 27.86
C VAL A 218 -15.73 -32.07 27.79
N SER A 219 -15.57 -33.02 28.71
CA SER A 219 -14.49 -34.01 28.66
C SER A 219 -14.90 -35.12 27.70
N ILE A 220 -14.24 -35.19 26.54
CA ILE A 220 -14.50 -36.20 25.51
C ILE A 220 -13.31 -37.17 25.50
N GLN A 221 -13.60 -38.48 25.51
CA GLN A 221 -12.57 -39.51 25.38
C GLN A 221 -11.86 -39.39 24.02
N GLU A 222 -10.53 -39.49 24.02
CA GLU A 222 -9.65 -39.20 22.88
C GLU A 222 -9.98 -40.02 21.61
N GLU A 223 -10.54 -41.21 21.80
CA GLU A 223 -10.96 -42.11 20.72
C GLU A 223 -12.17 -41.59 19.92
N LEU A 224 -13.06 -40.83 20.57
CA LEU A 224 -14.26 -40.26 19.95
C LEU A 224 -13.95 -38.94 19.21
N LEU A 225 -12.85 -38.28 19.56
CA LEU A 225 -12.43 -37.01 18.94
C LEU A 225 -12.20 -37.16 17.42
N ARG A 226 -11.68 -38.31 16.98
CA ARG A 226 -11.42 -38.61 15.57
C ARG A 226 -12.70 -38.76 14.74
N ASN A 227 -13.82 -39.10 15.39
CA ASN A 227 -15.12 -39.30 14.73
C ASN A 227 -15.99 -38.04 14.75
N LEU A 228 -15.71 -37.08 15.65
CA LEU A 228 -16.46 -35.84 15.83
C LEU A 228 -15.93 -34.68 14.98
N ILE A 229 -14.62 -34.65 14.71
CA ILE A 229 -13.99 -33.58 13.94
C ILE A 229 -14.03 -33.92 12.46
N ASN A 230 -15.01 -33.37 11.76
CA ASN A 230 -15.01 -33.31 10.31
C ASN A 230 -13.88 -32.35 9.85
N PHE A 231 -12.97 -32.83 9.00
CA PHE A 231 -11.71 -32.14 8.61
C PHE A 231 -11.88 -30.84 7.79
N SER A 232 -13.06 -30.22 7.75
CA SER A 232 -13.31 -28.97 7.02
C SER A 232 -13.06 -27.69 7.83
N THR A 233 -12.89 -27.80 9.16
CA THR A 233 -12.72 -26.62 10.02
C THR A 233 -11.25 -26.44 10.39
N LYS A 234 -10.66 -25.32 9.96
CA LYS A 234 -9.29 -24.93 10.29
C LYS A 234 -9.23 -24.49 11.76
N VAL A 235 -8.87 -25.40 12.66
CA VAL A 235 -8.67 -25.08 14.08
C VAL A 235 -7.26 -24.50 14.26
N SER A 236 -7.17 -23.23 14.68
CA SER A 236 -5.91 -22.60 15.09
C SER A 236 -5.85 -22.47 16.60
N LEU A 237 -4.94 -23.19 17.24
CA LEU A 237 -4.62 -23.02 18.65
C LEU A 237 -3.75 -21.78 18.81
N VAL A 238 -4.25 -20.76 19.50
CA VAL A 238 -3.49 -19.54 19.82
C VAL A 238 -3.17 -19.57 21.30
N ASN A 239 -1.93 -19.20 21.66
CA ASN A 239 -1.59 -18.99 23.06
C ASN A 239 -2.24 -17.65 23.49
N PRO A 240 -3.14 -17.63 24.48
CA PRO A 240 -3.85 -16.40 24.88
C PRO A 240 -2.91 -15.32 25.44
N LEU A 241 -1.68 -15.67 25.83
CA LEU A 241 -0.66 -14.72 26.30
C LEU A 241 0.17 -14.12 25.16
N GLU A 242 0.04 -14.65 23.94
CA GLU A 242 0.73 -14.12 22.78
C GLU A 242 -0.01 -12.91 22.24
N VAL A 243 0.75 -11.83 22.07
CA VAL A 243 0.30 -10.58 21.47
C VAL A 243 1.13 -10.28 20.23
N SER A 244 0.65 -9.35 19.40
CA SER A 244 1.38 -8.89 18.23
C SER A 244 1.42 -7.37 18.16
N VAL A 245 2.54 -6.83 17.68
CA VAL A 245 2.63 -5.44 17.24
C VAL A 245 2.71 -5.41 15.72
N ARG A 246 1.94 -4.52 15.09
CA ARG A 246 1.96 -4.28 13.65
C ARG A 246 2.62 -2.95 13.37
N ARG A 247 3.61 -2.92 12.47
CA ARG A 247 4.33 -1.68 12.14
C ARG A 247 3.72 -0.86 11.00
N THR A 248 2.70 -1.37 10.33
CA THR A 248 2.14 -0.79 9.10
C THR A 248 0.65 -0.53 9.26
N ASN A 249 0.19 0.62 8.79
CA ASN A 249 -1.24 0.91 8.79
C ASN A 249 -1.99 0.09 7.74
N ILE A 250 -1.35 -0.20 6.61
CA ILE A 250 -1.99 -0.90 5.49
C ILE A 250 -1.00 -1.71 4.68
N THR A 251 -1.43 -2.91 4.28
CA THR A 251 -0.76 -3.74 3.28
C THR A 251 -1.41 -3.51 1.92
N ARG A 252 -0.61 -3.34 0.86
CA ARG A 252 -1.11 -3.12 -0.51
C ARG A 252 -0.55 -4.13 -1.49
N ALA A 253 -1.34 -4.48 -2.51
CA ALA A 253 -0.97 -5.41 -3.58
C ALA A 253 0.00 -4.76 -4.61
N LEU A 254 1.06 -4.11 -4.13
CA LEU A 254 2.04 -3.36 -4.93
C LEU A 254 3.24 -4.23 -5.37
N LYS A 255 3.04 -5.55 -5.44
CA LYS A 255 3.95 -6.57 -6.00
C LYS A 255 5.36 -6.57 -5.40
N TRP A 256 5.48 -6.92 -4.11
CA TRP A 256 6.81 -7.20 -3.54
C TRP A 256 7.40 -8.45 -4.19
N ARG A 257 8.63 -8.37 -4.69
CA ARG A 257 9.25 -9.45 -5.48
C ARG A 257 10.34 -10.16 -4.71
N TYR A 258 10.53 -11.42 -5.05
CA TYR A 258 11.52 -12.29 -4.43
C TYR A 258 12.37 -12.94 -5.50
N THR A 259 13.69 -12.89 -5.31
CA THR A 259 14.64 -13.56 -6.21
C THR A 259 15.14 -14.90 -5.67
N GLY A 260 14.89 -15.20 -4.38
CA GLY A 260 15.48 -16.35 -3.70
C GLY A 260 16.95 -16.20 -3.31
N GLU A 261 17.52 -15.01 -3.52
CA GLU A 261 18.92 -14.66 -3.21
C GLU A 261 19.04 -13.35 -2.43
N ARG A 262 18.22 -12.34 -2.77
CA ARG A 262 18.14 -11.08 -2.02
C ARG A 262 17.45 -11.32 -0.68
N ILE A 263 17.84 -10.53 0.31
CA ILE A 263 17.30 -10.65 1.67
C ILE A 263 16.43 -9.44 2.03
N ASP A 264 15.32 -9.73 2.68
CA ASP A 264 14.47 -8.76 3.35
C ASP A 264 14.90 -8.70 4.82
N THR A 265 15.29 -7.52 5.28
CA THR A 265 15.80 -7.33 6.65
C THR A 265 15.14 -6.14 7.31
N LEU A 266 14.93 -6.24 8.61
CA LEU A 266 14.48 -5.12 9.43
C LEU A 266 15.13 -5.19 10.80
N THR A 267 15.65 -4.06 11.27
CA THR A 267 16.22 -3.94 12.61
C THR A 267 15.14 -3.46 13.57
N PHE A 268 15.08 -4.06 14.75
CA PHE A 268 14.07 -3.77 15.76
C PHE A 268 14.65 -3.77 17.18
N MET A 269 13.93 -3.13 18.10
CA MET A 269 14.22 -3.07 19.53
C MET A 269 12.89 -3.00 20.29
N ALA A 270 12.81 -3.64 21.45
CA ALA A 270 11.68 -3.53 22.38
C ALA A 270 12.10 -2.80 23.67
N SER A 271 11.20 -2.01 24.26
CA SER A 271 11.46 -1.30 25.53
C SER A 271 11.55 -2.22 26.76
N SER A 272 11.02 -3.44 26.66
CA SER A 272 10.94 -4.43 27.74
C SER A 272 11.50 -5.79 27.32
N ASP A 273 11.82 -6.64 28.30
CA ASP A 273 12.21 -8.02 28.04
C ASP A 273 10.99 -8.80 27.53
N VAL A 274 11.10 -9.36 26.33
CA VAL A 274 10.01 -10.12 25.70
C VAL A 274 10.52 -11.44 25.14
N LYS A 275 9.62 -12.40 24.99
CA LYS A 275 9.87 -13.64 24.24
C LYS A 275 9.22 -13.52 22.87
N LEU A 276 10.04 -13.30 21.84
CA LEU A 276 9.60 -13.24 20.44
C LEU A 276 9.22 -14.65 19.98
N THR A 277 7.98 -14.83 19.53
CA THR A 277 7.41 -16.13 19.13
C THR A 277 7.21 -16.26 17.63
N GLY A 278 7.31 -15.16 16.88
CA GLY A 278 7.21 -15.18 15.43
C GLY A 278 7.29 -13.79 14.81
N VAL A 279 7.36 -13.77 13.49
CA VAL A 279 7.38 -12.56 12.66
C VAL A 279 6.35 -12.71 11.56
N GLY A 280 5.52 -11.71 11.35
CA GLY A 280 4.50 -11.69 10.30
C GLY A 280 5.08 -11.21 8.98
N LEU A 281 4.96 -12.03 7.95
CA LEU A 281 5.31 -11.69 6.58
C LEU A 281 4.05 -11.54 5.72
N CYS A 282 4.06 -10.59 4.79
CA CYS A 282 2.99 -10.42 3.82
C CYS A 282 2.74 -11.71 3.01
N THR A 283 1.48 -12.03 2.78
CA THR A 283 1.07 -13.19 1.98
C THR A 283 1.05 -12.86 0.49
N PRO A 284 1.09 -13.88 -0.39
CA PRO A 284 0.78 -13.71 -1.80
C PRO A 284 -0.55 -12.97 -1.97
N TYR A 285 -0.65 -12.05 -2.93
CA TYR A 285 -1.88 -11.28 -3.16
C TYR A 285 -2.76 -11.86 -4.28
N LYS A 286 -2.27 -12.88 -5.00
CA LYS A 286 -3.03 -13.61 -6.02
C LYS A 286 -3.50 -14.96 -5.48
N GLN A 287 -4.72 -15.33 -5.81
CA GLN A 287 -5.27 -16.65 -5.48
C GLN A 287 -4.36 -17.77 -6.00
N GLY A 288 -4.11 -18.78 -5.16
CA GLY A 288 -3.19 -19.88 -5.46
C GLY A 288 -1.71 -19.54 -5.32
N GLY A 289 -1.36 -18.28 -5.06
CA GLY A 289 0.03 -17.87 -4.91
C GLY A 289 0.72 -18.49 -3.69
N VAL A 290 2.00 -18.79 -3.82
CA VAL A 290 2.83 -19.42 -2.79
C VAL A 290 4.21 -18.76 -2.74
N VAL A 291 4.67 -18.44 -1.53
CA VAL A 291 6.08 -18.10 -1.26
C VAL A 291 6.69 -19.08 -0.29
N THR A 292 8.00 -19.27 -0.40
CA THR A 292 8.80 -20.10 0.49
C THR A 292 9.89 -19.24 1.13
N VAL A 293 9.87 -19.18 2.45
CA VAL A 293 10.98 -18.65 3.25
C VAL A 293 12.06 -19.71 3.28
N LYS A 294 13.16 -19.48 2.54
CA LYS A 294 14.30 -20.40 2.43
C LYS A 294 15.19 -20.35 3.66
N ASP A 295 15.42 -19.14 4.15
CA ASP A 295 16.25 -18.87 5.33
C ASP A 295 15.58 -17.78 6.16
N PHE A 296 15.55 -18.01 7.47
CA PHE A 296 15.04 -17.06 8.46
C PHE A 296 16.00 -17.04 9.65
N GLN A 297 16.56 -15.88 9.94
CA GLN A 297 17.47 -15.68 11.06
C GLN A 297 17.08 -14.45 11.87
N VAL A 298 17.48 -14.47 13.15
CA VAL A 298 17.51 -13.27 14.00
C VAL A 298 18.94 -13.06 14.46
N LEU A 299 19.48 -11.87 14.21
CA LEU A 299 20.81 -11.46 14.62
C LEU A 299 20.71 -10.48 15.79
N LYS A 300 21.69 -10.50 16.71
CA LYS A 300 21.81 -9.53 17.79
C LYS A 300 22.73 -8.39 17.35
N GLY A 301 22.12 -7.30 16.90
CA GLY A 301 22.78 -6.09 16.41
C GLY A 301 21.96 -5.41 15.32
N LYS A 302 22.53 -4.39 14.69
CA LYS A 302 21.88 -3.62 13.60
C LYS A 302 22.36 -4.01 12.20
N SER A 303 23.24 -5.00 12.09
CA SER A 303 23.91 -5.33 10.84
C SER A 303 23.67 -6.77 10.43
N THR A 304 23.65 -7.00 9.12
CA THR A 304 23.60 -8.36 8.56
C THR A 304 24.84 -9.23 8.85
N ASN A 305 25.91 -8.65 9.42
CA ASN A 305 27.08 -9.39 9.93
C ASN A 305 27.07 -9.51 11.48
N SER A 306 25.98 -9.11 12.14
CA SER A 306 25.83 -9.26 13.59
C SER A 306 25.68 -10.73 13.99
N THR A 307 25.93 -11.03 15.27
CA THR A 307 25.92 -12.41 15.77
C THR A 307 24.54 -13.06 15.65
N PRO A 308 24.40 -14.21 14.97
CA PRO A 308 23.13 -14.92 14.89
C PRO A 308 22.74 -15.48 16.27
N VAL A 309 21.51 -15.20 16.68
CA VAL A 309 20.90 -15.70 17.93
C VAL A 309 19.74 -16.66 17.68
N TYR A 310 19.22 -16.69 16.45
CA TYR A 310 18.24 -17.67 16.00
C TYR A 310 18.44 -17.98 14.52
N LYS A 311 18.27 -19.25 14.15
CA LYS A 311 18.17 -19.70 12.77
C LYS A 311 17.05 -20.73 12.68
N ASN A 312 16.12 -20.51 11.77
CA ASN A 312 15.00 -21.41 11.57
C ASN A 312 15.49 -22.73 10.97
N PRO A 313 15.10 -23.89 11.51
CA PRO A 313 15.62 -25.18 11.07
C PRO A 313 15.01 -25.69 9.76
N SER A 314 13.94 -25.06 9.26
CA SER A 314 13.20 -25.56 8.10
C SER A 314 12.69 -24.43 7.22
N LYS A 315 12.40 -24.75 5.95
CA LYS A 315 11.73 -23.81 5.06
C LYS A 315 10.27 -23.63 5.47
N VAL A 316 9.74 -22.43 5.35
CA VAL A 316 8.33 -22.13 5.70
C VAL A 316 7.57 -21.72 4.45
N ARG A 317 6.45 -22.39 4.17
CA ARG A 317 5.57 -22.05 3.04
C ARG A 317 4.46 -21.11 3.51
N ILE A 318 4.27 -20.01 2.80
CA ILE A 318 3.19 -19.05 3.02
C ILE A 318 2.31 -19.05 1.77
N THR A 319 1.01 -19.15 1.96
CA THR A 319 0.01 -19.22 0.89
C THR A 319 -0.86 -17.99 0.89
N TYR A 320 -1.55 -17.75 -0.23
CA TYR A 320 -2.56 -16.71 -0.38
C TYR A 320 -3.53 -16.67 0.82
N ALA A 321 -3.58 -15.52 1.50
CA ALA A 321 -4.49 -15.25 2.60
C ALA A 321 -4.94 -13.78 2.54
N PRO A 322 -5.98 -13.45 1.76
CA PRO A 322 -6.36 -12.07 1.49
C PRO A 322 -6.96 -11.37 2.72
N GLU A 323 -7.66 -12.12 3.57
CA GLU A 323 -8.32 -11.59 4.77
C GLU A 323 -7.32 -11.00 5.78
N THR A 324 -6.19 -11.67 5.96
CA THR A 324 -5.16 -11.21 6.91
C THR A 324 -4.05 -10.43 6.23
N SER A 325 -3.79 -10.68 4.94
CA SER A 325 -2.67 -10.19 4.12
C SER A 325 -1.26 -10.44 4.69
N VAL A 326 -1.17 -11.06 5.86
CA VAL A 326 0.03 -11.35 6.65
C VAL A 326 -0.09 -12.76 7.23
N SER A 327 1.01 -13.49 7.27
CA SER A 327 1.14 -14.82 7.87
C SER A 327 2.32 -14.87 8.82
N LYS A 328 2.11 -15.46 10.00
CA LYS A 328 3.15 -15.64 11.01
C LYS A 328 4.14 -16.72 10.59
N VAL A 329 5.42 -16.37 10.53
CA VAL A 329 6.54 -17.29 10.53
C VAL A 329 6.95 -17.53 11.99
N PRO A 330 6.75 -18.74 12.53
CA PRO A 330 7.00 -19.01 13.94
C PRO A 330 8.50 -19.10 14.25
N ILE A 331 8.87 -18.70 15.47
CA ILE A 331 10.17 -18.94 16.08
C ILE A 331 10.01 -20.14 17.02
N ILE A 332 10.60 -21.28 16.65
CA ILE A 332 10.47 -22.52 17.42
C ILE A 332 11.14 -22.33 18.78
N GLY A 333 10.42 -22.65 19.86
CA GLY A 333 10.86 -22.46 21.25
C GLY A 333 10.76 -21.00 21.75
N GLY A 334 10.58 -20.03 20.86
CA GLY A 334 10.62 -18.60 21.13
C GLY A 334 12.01 -18.07 21.48
N LEU A 335 12.27 -16.80 21.19
CA LEU A 335 13.57 -16.15 21.37
C LEU A 335 13.47 -15.05 22.42
N LYS A 336 14.32 -15.10 23.46
CA LYS A 336 14.39 -14.02 24.48
C LYS A 336 15.04 -12.78 23.87
N ILE A 337 14.27 -11.70 23.77
CA ILE A 337 14.69 -10.37 23.34
C ILE A 337 14.91 -9.54 24.59
N LYS A 338 16.16 -9.15 24.82
CA LYS A 338 16.50 -8.24 25.92
C LYS A 338 16.04 -6.81 25.63
N LYS A 339 15.51 -6.14 26.65
CA LYS A 339 15.12 -4.74 26.62
C LYS A 339 16.23 -3.85 26.09
N LEU A 340 15.84 -2.83 25.33
CA LEU A 340 16.73 -1.79 24.79
C LEU A 340 17.94 -2.34 24.03
N THR A 341 17.83 -3.55 23.50
CA THR A 341 18.87 -4.21 22.70
C THR A 341 18.38 -4.35 21.28
N TRP A 342 19.24 -3.99 20.32
CA TRP A 342 18.93 -4.08 18.90
C TRP A 342 19.11 -5.50 18.36
N TYR A 343 18.16 -5.91 17.53
CA TYR A 343 18.19 -7.16 16.77
C TYR A 343 17.81 -6.89 15.32
N SER A 344 18.23 -7.76 14.40
CA SER A 344 17.82 -7.71 12.99
C SER A 344 17.21 -9.04 12.59
N VAL A 345 16.00 -9.01 12.03
CA VAL A 345 15.45 -10.18 11.33
C VAL A 345 15.99 -10.21 9.90
N ILE A 346 16.27 -11.41 9.40
CA ILE A 346 16.71 -11.65 8.02
C ILE A 346 15.84 -12.74 7.42
N PHE A 347 15.28 -12.46 6.25
CA PHE A 347 14.51 -13.41 5.46
C PHE A 347 15.10 -13.51 4.05
N CYS A 348 15.36 -14.73 3.60
CA CYS A 348 15.58 -15.03 2.19
C CYS A 348 14.34 -15.78 1.68
N ILE A 349 13.61 -15.16 0.76
CA ILE A 349 12.29 -15.64 0.31
C ILE A 349 12.37 -15.89 -1.21
N GLU A 350 11.65 -16.89 -1.69
CA GLU A 350 11.42 -17.18 -3.12
C GLU A 350 9.94 -17.47 -3.39
N GLY A 351 9.51 -17.32 -4.64
CA GLY A 351 8.15 -17.63 -5.08
C GLY A 351 7.37 -16.41 -5.57
N ASP A 352 6.05 -16.46 -5.43
CA ASP A 352 5.13 -15.45 -5.96
C ASP A 352 5.26 -14.08 -5.30
N HIS A 353 4.71 -13.05 -5.95
CA HIS A 353 4.68 -11.72 -5.37
C HIS A 353 3.70 -11.62 -4.19
N THR A 354 4.11 -10.92 -3.13
CA THR A 354 3.26 -10.69 -1.95
C THR A 354 2.70 -9.27 -1.92
N TYR A 355 1.74 -9.05 -1.02
CA TYR A 355 1.49 -7.71 -0.50
C TYR A 355 2.80 -7.07 -0.01
N LYS A 356 2.80 -5.75 0.13
CA LYS A 356 3.84 -5.01 0.83
C LYS A 356 3.23 -4.09 1.87
N CYS A 357 3.91 -3.91 2.99
CA CYS A 357 3.64 -2.88 3.95
C CYS A 357 3.90 -1.51 3.33
N VAL A 358 2.97 -0.58 3.52
CA VAL A 358 3.15 0.86 3.24
C VAL A 358 2.73 1.66 4.47
N ASP A 359 3.07 2.95 4.53
CA ASP A 359 2.83 3.81 5.70
C ASP A 359 3.28 3.14 7.00
N CYS A 360 4.55 2.72 7.02
CA CYS A 360 5.12 2.05 8.18
C CYS A 360 5.61 3.06 9.22
N SER A 361 5.34 2.76 10.48
CA SER A 361 5.78 3.51 11.64
C SER A 361 7.12 2.99 12.15
N GLN A 362 8.06 3.90 12.39
CA GLN A 362 9.34 3.56 13.01
C GLN A 362 9.23 3.31 14.52
N LYS A 363 8.15 3.78 15.16
CA LYS A 363 7.85 3.56 16.57
C LYS A 363 6.40 3.16 16.74
N VAL A 364 6.14 2.10 17.50
CA VAL A 364 4.79 1.58 17.74
C VAL A 364 4.65 1.11 19.18
N ALA A 365 3.61 1.58 19.85
CA ALA A 365 3.18 1.06 21.14
C ALA A 365 2.50 -0.30 20.94
N GLY A 366 3.10 -1.36 21.48
CA GLY A 366 2.55 -2.71 21.49
C GLY A 366 1.75 -3.01 22.76
N PRO A 367 0.93 -4.08 22.76
CA PRO A 367 0.20 -4.51 23.95
C PRO A 367 1.09 -4.70 25.19
N GLY A 368 0.55 -4.26 26.32
CA GLY A 368 1.18 -4.26 27.65
C GLY A 368 2.36 -3.28 27.80
N GLU A 369 2.25 -2.09 27.20
CA GLU A 369 3.21 -0.98 27.38
C GLU A 369 4.63 -1.30 26.87
N VAL A 370 4.74 -2.18 25.88
CA VAL A 370 6.02 -2.45 25.20
C VAL A 370 6.10 -1.56 23.97
N GLU A 371 6.99 -0.58 23.99
CA GLU A 371 7.32 0.25 22.84
C GLU A 371 8.29 -0.49 21.92
N TRP A 372 7.98 -0.49 20.63
CA TRP A 372 8.81 -1.09 19.59
C TRP A 372 9.40 0.01 18.71
N GLU A 373 10.70 -0.08 18.47
CA GLU A 373 11.41 0.82 17.55
C GLU A 373 12.01 0.01 16.39
N PHE A 374 11.85 0.52 15.17
CA PHE A 374 12.32 -0.09 13.93
C PHE A 374 13.34 0.82 13.25
N ALA A 375 14.40 0.22 12.72
CA ALA A 375 15.48 0.92 12.04
C ALA A 375 15.91 0.17 10.76
N ASN A 376 16.57 0.88 9.85
CA ASN A 376 17.17 0.26 8.68
C ASN A 376 18.36 -0.61 9.12
N THR A 377 18.50 -1.80 8.52
CA THR A 377 19.61 -2.71 8.78
C THR A 377 20.86 -2.28 7.98
N THR A 378 22.03 -2.35 8.60
CA THR A 378 23.31 -2.09 7.93
C THR A 378 23.77 -3.35 7.19
N PHE A 379 23.87 -3.26 5.87
CA PHE A 379 24.24 -4.39 5.02
C PHE A 379 25.75 -4.61 4.97
N HIS A 380 26.15 -5.87 5.04
CA HIS A 380 27.50 -6.30 4.68
C HIS A 380 27.60 -6.39 3.15
N GLN A 381 28.78 -6.15 2.60
CA GLN A 381 29.00 -6.07 1.15
C GLN A 381 28.61 -7.35 0.38
N SER A 382 28.65 -8.50 1.06
CA SER A 382 28.27 -9.80 0.48
C SER A 382 26.76 -10.03 0.39
N HIS A 383 25.94 -9.20 1.04
CA HIS A 383 24.49 -9.38 1.09
C HIS A 383 23.79 -8.38 0.17
N GLN A 384 22.84 -8.88 -0.62
CA GLN A 384 22.02 -8.04 -1.48
C GLN A 384 20.69 -7.70 -0.81
N ASN A 385 20.42 -6.41 -0.64
CA ASN A 385 19.17 -5.92 -0.08
C ASN A 385 18.01 -6.08 -1.07
N ASN A 386 16.87 -6.61 -0.62
CA ASN A 386 15.61 -6.61 -1.36
C ASN A 386 14.80 -5.31 -1.24
N ARG A 387 15.46 -4.22 -0.81
CA ARG A 387 14.90 -2.87 -0.56
C ARG A 387 13.89 -2.82 0.59
N CYS A 388 13.90 -3.80 1.50
CA CYS A 388 13.11 -3.73 2.73
C CYS A 388 13.74 -2.71 3.69
N ASP A 389 12.93 -1.79 4.19
CA ASP A 389 13.35 -0.72 5.08
C ASP A 389 12.24 -0.34 6.08
N THR A 390 12.48 0.73 6.84
CA THR A 390 11.51 1.22 7.83
C THR A 390 10.22 1.76 7.23
N VAL A 391 10.18 2.09 5.94
CA VAL A 391 9.02 2.71 5.26
C VAL A 391 8.20 1.66 4.51
N CYS A 392 8.84 0.63 3.95
CA CYS A 392 8.17 -0.42 3.19
C CYS A 392 8.88 -1.78 3.27
N GLY A 393 8.18 -2.84 2.86
CA GLY A 393 8.74 -4.19 2.80
C GLY A 393 7.68 -5.26 3.10
N PRO A 394 8.08 -6.53 3.22
CA PRO A 394 7.13 -7.62 3.47
C PRO A 394 6.99 -7.97 4.95
N ILE A 395 7.85 -7.45 5.83
CA ILE A 395 7.82 -7.72 7.27
C ILE A 395 6.80 -6.77 7.90
N ALA A 396 5.72 -7.30 8.48
CA ALA A 396 4.57 -6.51 8.96
C ALA A 396 4.41 -6.56 10.49
N ASP A 397 4.46 -7.77 11.07
CA ASP A 397 4.09 -8.00 12.46
C ASP A 397 5.23 -8.64 13.26
N PHE A 398 5.25 -8.39 14.56
CA PHE A 398 6.12 -9.09 15.51
C PHE A 398 5.26 -9.68 16.61
N TYR A 399 5.32 -11.01 16.77
CA TYR A 399 4.53 -11.76 17.75
C TYR A 399 5.41 -12.04 18.96
N TYR A 400 4.90 -11.76 20.16
CA TYR A 400 5.67 -11.89 21.39
C TYR A 400 4.80 -12.20 22.60
N MET A 401 5.44 -12.68 23.65
CA MET A 401 4.88 -12.79 24.98
C MET A 401 5.73 -11.94 25.93
N GLN A 402 5.09 -11.26 26.87
CA GLN A 402 5.81 -10.60 27.94
C GLN A 402 6.34 -11.64 28.92
N LEU A 403 7.60 -11.49 29.33
CA LEU A 403 8.18 -12.34 30.34
C LEU A 403 7.74 -11.82 31.71
N GLN A 404 7.11 -12.68 32.51
CA GLN A 404 6.79 -12.32 33.90
C GLN A 404 8.07 -12.38 34.74
N ARG A 405 8.05 -11.73 35.92
CA ARG A 405 9.21 -11.70 36.83
C ARG A 405 9.75 -13.09 37.22
N SER A 406 8.96 -14.14 37.09
CA SER A 406 9.36 -15.54 37.32
C SER A 406 10.21 -16.16 36.21
N ASP A 407 10.28 -15.54 35.03
CA ASP A 407 11.01 -16.03 33.84
C ASP A 407 12.34 -15.29 33.58
N MET A 408 12.70 -14.38 34.49
CA MET A 408 14.00 -13.69 34.55
C MET A 408 14.98 -14.48 35.38
#